data_AF-A0A1T4VPC6-F1
#
_entry.id   AF-A0A1T4VPC6-F1
#
_cell.length_a   1.000
_cell.length_b   1.000
_cell.length_c   1.000
_cell.angle_alpha   90.00
_cell.angle_beta   90.00
_cell.angle_gamma   90.00
#
_symmetry.space_group_name_H-M   'P 1'
#
loop_
_entity.id
_entity.type
_entity.pdbx_description
1 polymer ?
#
loop_
_entity_poly.entity_id
_entity_poly.type
_entity_poly.pdbx_seq_one_letter_code
_entity_poly.pdbx_strand_id
1 'polypeptide(L)'
;MTSTEERILQRLDEIEKKLDVVHEQAENARELKKDLSPIANDAFKVLLTELGKIDSGFQLEDLFELMRRMMTSVNNITYMLEQLDNIIELWKTVSPLLQHTVPLAIEKLDGLEQQGVFRTYQTMLEVRGKIASTYGPEEIKNMGEAFVFLLGLLNKMGEPHTRELIEKAGDAFAELDLTKTDRVSVFGLAKSLNSPEAKQGLGVMLELTKTLGKLS
;
A
#
# COMPACT_ATOMS: atom_id res chain seq x y z
N MET A 1 -33.49 73.18 -21.91
CA MET A 1 -34.22 72.05 -22.52
C MET A 1 -33.47 71.73 -23.81
N THR A 2 -32.65 70.68 -23.84
CA THR A 2 -32.06 70.21 -25.11
C THR A 2 -33.21 69.76 -26.01
N SER A 3 -33.24 70.30 -27.23
CA SER A 3 -34.37 70.12 -28.15
C SER A 3 -34.50 68.63 -28.49
N THR A 4 -35.73 68.12 -28.55
CA THR A 4 -36.02 66.72 -28.93
C THR A 4 -35.29 66.29 -30.21
N GLU A 5 -35.02 67.23 -31.11
CA GLU A 5 -34.25 67.03 -32.35
C GLU A 5 -32.78 66.66 -32.10
N GLU A 6 -32.09 67.31 -31.15
CA GLU A 6 -30.68 66.99 -30.84
C GLU A 6 -30.55 65.55 -30.31
N ARG A 7 -31.53 65.09 -29.52
CA ARG A 7 -31.56 63.71 -29.01
C ARG A 7 -31.87 62.68 -30.10
N ILE A 8 -32.67 63.05 -31.11
CA ILE A 8 -32.98 62.19 -32.26
C ILE A 8 -31.74 62.08 -33.15
N LEU A 9 -31.07 63.19 -33.45
CA LEU A 9 -29.85 63.21 -34.25
C LEU A 9 -28.73 62.39 -33.59
N GLN A 10 -28.53 62.56 -32.28
CA GLN A 10 -27.52 61.79 -31.54
C GLN A 10 -27.81 60.27 -31.55
N ARG A 11 -29.09 59.86 -31.50
CA ARG A 11 -29.50 58.45 -31.62
C ARG A 11 -29.30 57.90 -33.03
N LEU A 12 -29.53 58.73 -34.05
CA LEU A 12 -29.29 58.37 -35.44
C LEU A 12 -27.80 58.16 -35.69
N ASP A 13 -26.93 59.07 -35.21
CA ASP A 13 -25.48 58.93 -35.31
C ASP A 13 -24.96 57.67 -34.58
N GLU A 14 -25.53 57.36 -33.41
CA GLU A 14 -25.21 56.12 -32.69
C GLU A 14 -25.65 54.85 -33.44
N ILE A 15 -26.77 54.90 -34.16
CA ILE A 15 -27.28 53.78 -34.96
C ILE A 15 -26.45 53.62 -36.23
N GLU A 16 -26.09 54.71 -36.90
CA GLU A 16 -25.25 54.71 -38.10
C GLU A 16 -23.87 54.13 -37.79
N LYS A 17 -23.25 54.56 -36.68
CA LYS A 17 -21.97 54.00 -36.23
C LYS A 17 -22.06 52.50 -35.88
N LYS A 18 -23.18 52.03 -35.34
CA LYS A 18 -23.42 50.60 -35.08
C LYS A 18 -23.69 49.83 -36.38
N LEU A 19 -24.35 50.46 -37.34
CA LEU A 19 -24.63 49.89 -38.65
C LEU A 19 -23.34 49.70 -39.45
N ASP A 20 -22.40 50.64 -39.38
CA ASP A 20 -21.10 50.54 -40.03
C ASP A 20 -20.28 49.36 -39.49
N VAL A 21 -20.21 49.18 -38.17
CA VAL A 21 -19.52 48.03 -37.56
C VAL A 21 -20.17 46.70 -37.94
N VAL A 22 -21.51 46.66 -37.97
CA VAL A 22 -22.24 45.46 -38.41
C VAL A 22 -22.04 45.19 -39.90
N HIS A 23 -21.94 46.24 -40.72
CA HIS A 23 -21.68 46.14 -42.15
C HIS A 23 -20.28 45.60 -42.42
N GLU A 24 -19.27 46.11 -41.72
CA GLU A 24 -17.88 45.65 -41.81
C GLU A 24 -17.74 44.19 -41.35
N GLN A 25 -18.40 43.80 -40.25
CA GLN A 25 -18.44 42.41 -39.81
C GLN A 25 -19.15 41.50 -40.82
N ALA A 26 -20.20 41.97 -41.47
CA ALA A 26 -20.92 41.22 -42.50
C ALA A 26 -20.09 41.08 -43.80
N GLU A 27 -19.34 42.09 -44.19
CA GLU A 27 -18.40 42.06 -45.31
C GLU A 27 -17.26 41.06 -45.05
N ASN A 28 -16.61 41.14 -43.89
CA ASN A 28 -15.53 40.21 -43.51
C ASN A 28 -16.02 38.75 -43.46
N ALA A 29 -17.25 38.53 -42.96
CA ALA A 29 -17.86 37.20 -42.97
C ALA A 29 -18.20 36.72 -44.39
N ARG A 30 -18.58 37.62 -45.30
CA ARG A 30 -18.84 37.31 -46.72
C ARG A 30 -17.55 36.98 -47.46
N GLU A 31 -16.48 37.72 -47.21
CA GLU A 31 -15.16 37.48 -47.80
C GLU A 31 -14.59 36.15 -47.32
N LEU A 32 -14.61 35.89 -46.00
CA LEU A 32 -14.21 34.59 -45.45
C LEU A 32 -15.04 33.44 -46.02
N LYS A 33 -16.35 33.61 -46.17
CA LYS A 33 -17.22 32.61 -46.82
C LYS A 33 -16.85 32.41 -48.29
N LYS A 34 -16.55 33.49 -49.01
CA LYS A 34 -16.16 33.45 -50.43
C LYS A 34 -14.81 32.76 -50.63
N ASP A 35 -13.89 32.93 -49.70
CA ASP A 35 -12.53 32.35 -49.78
C ASP A 35 -12.50 30.89 -49.28
N LEU A 36 -13.28 30.55 -48.26
CA LEU A 36 -13.39 29.19 -47.77
C LEU A 36 -14.28 28.29 -48.64
N SER A 37 -15.27 28.86 -49.35
CA SER A 37 -16.20 28.05 -50.14
C SER A 37 -15.52 27.23 -51.25
N PRO A 38 -14.55 27.76 -52.02
CA PRO A 38 -13.79 26.97 -52.99
C PRO A 38 -13.00 25.83 -52.34
N ILE A 39 -12.26 26.12 -51.27
CA ILE A 39 -11.40 25.14 -50.57
C ILE A 39 -12.26 24.02 -49.97
N ALA A 40 -13.38 24.37 -49.34
CA ALA A 40 -14.32 23.41 -48.78
C ALA A 40 -14.96 22.54 -49.87
N ASN A 41 -15.35 23.13 -51.00
CA ASN A 41 -15.92 22.39 -52.13
C ASN A 41 -14.91 21.44 -52.76
N ASP A 42 -13.65 21.86 -52.91
CA ASP A 42 -12.60 21.03 -53.49
C ASP A 42 -12.18 19.89 -52.55
N ALA A 43 -12.03 20.17 -51.25
CA ALA A 43 -11.79 19.13 -50.24
C ALA A 43 -12.93 18.12 -50.19
N PHE A 44 -14.18 18.58 -50.27
CA PHE A 44 -15.36 17.71 -50.30
C PHE A 44 -15.38 16.83 -51.56
N LYS A 45 -15.07 17.37 -52.73
CA LYS A 45 -14.96 16.59 -53.98
C LYS A 45 -13.84 15.55 -53.93
N VAL A 46 -12.69 15.89 -53.35
CA VAL A 46 -11.57 14.95 -53.17
C VAL A 46 -11.97 13.80 -52.24
N LEU A 47 -12.62 14.12 -51.11
CA LEU A 47 -13.16 13.11 -50.20
C LEU A 47 -14.17 12.20 -50.91
N LEU A 48 -15.14 12.75 -51.65
CA LEU A 48 -16.10 11.95 -52.42
C LEU A 48 -15.42 11.03 -53.45
N THR A 49 -14.35 11.52 -54.08
CA THR A 49 -13.62 10.77 -55.11
C THR A 49 -12.79 9.64 -54.50
N GLU A 50 -12.14 9.86 -53.36
CA GLU A 50 -11.36 8.83 -52.66
C GLU A 50 -12.26 7.81 -51.94
N LEU A 51 -13.37 8.27 -51.35
CA LEU A 51 -14.36 7.40 -50.71
C LEU A 51 -15.10 6.54 -51.76
N GLY A 52 -15.35 7.06 -52.96
CA GLY A 52 -15.91 6.29 -54.08
C GLY A 52 -14.97 5.20 -54.65
N LYS A 53 -13.69 5.21 -54.27
CA LYS A 53 -12.72 4.14 -54.60
C LYS A 53 -12.65 3.05 -53.52
N ILE A 54 -13.31 3.22 -52.37
CA ILE A 54 -13.37 2.22 -51.31
C ILE A 54 -14.43 1.18 -51.70
N ASP A 55 -14.02 -0.07 -51.83
CA ASP A 55 -14.84 -1.15 -52.36
C ASP A 55 -16.04 -1.47 -51.44
N SER A 56 -17.26 -1.30 -51.98
CA SER A 56 -18.56 -1.86 -51.54
C SER A 56 -19.15 -1.56 -50.15
N GLY A 57 -18.47 -0.83 -49.25
CA GLY A 57 -18.93 -0.68 -47.85
C GLY A 57 -19.37 0.70 -47.38
N PHE A 58 -19.15 1.76 -48.15
CA PHE A 58 -19.28 3.15 -47.68
C PHE A 58 -20.27 3.94 -48.53
N GLN A 59 -21.40 4.36 -47.95
CA GLN A 59 -22.38 5.22 -48.60
C GLN A 59 -22.21 6.67 -48.16
N LEU A 60 -22.53 7.62 -49.05
CA LEU A 60 -22.46 9.05 -48.71
C LEU A 60 -23.40 9.40 -47.55
N GLU A 61 -24.51 8.67 -47.46
CA GLU A 61 -25.47 8.72 -46.36
C GLU A 61 -24.84 8.37 -45.01
N ASP A 62 -23.88 7.42 -44.97
CA ASP A 62 -23.18 7.04 -43.74
C ASP A 62 -22.29 8.19 -43.23
N LEU A 63 -21.70 8.98 -44.13
CA LEU A 63 -20.93 10.16 -43.78
C LEU A 63 -21.82 11.24 -43.17
N PHE A 64 -22.99 11.50 -43.76
CA PHE A 64 -23.94 12.46 -43.23
C PHE A 64 -24.52 12.00 -41.89
N GLU A 65 -24.81 10.72 -41.72
CA GLU A 65 -25.26 10.14 -40.45
C GLU A 65 -24.16 10.22 -39.38
N LEU A 66 -22.90 9.98 -39.73
CA LEU A 66 -21.77 10.17 -38.82
C LEU A 66 -21.60 11.64 -38.42
N MET A 67 -21.70 12.58 -39.37
CA MET A 67 -21.67 14.01 -39.05
C MET A 67 -22.85 14.41 -38.16
N ARG A 68 -24.05 13.92 -38.44
CA ARG A 68 -25.23 14.15 -37.61
C ARG A 68 -25.04 13.58 -36.20
N ARG A 69 -24.51 12.37 -36.07
CA ARG A 69 -24.19 11.75 -34.78
C ARG A 69 -23.14 12.53 -34.02
N MET A 70 -22.07 13.01 -34.68
CA MET A 70 -21.08 13.86 -34.03
C MET A 70 -21.70 15.17 -33.53
N MET A 71 -22.47 15.87 -34.36
CA MET A 71 -23.15 17.11 -33.98
C MET A 71 -24.15 16.91 -32.84
N THR A 72 -24.88 15.80 -32.84
CA THR A 72 -25.86 15.49 -31.80
C THR A 72 -25.19 14.95 -30.52
N SER A 73 -23.99 14.37 -30.65
CA SER A 73 -23.18 13.84 -29.54
C SER A 73 -22.18 14.85 -29.00
N VAL A 74 -22.23 16.12 -29.42
CA VAL A 74 -21.35 17.18 -28.91
C VAL A 74 -21.37 17.21 -27.38
N ASN A 75 -22.54 17.09 -26.76
CA ASN A 75 -22.65 17.04 -25.29
C ASN A 75 -21.90 15.85 -24.67
N ASN A 76 -21.96 14.67 -25.31
CA ASN A 76 -21.26 13.48 -24.83
C ASN A 76 -19.74 13.62 -25.02
N ILE A 77 -19.31 14.21 -26.13
CA ILE A 77 -17.88 14.48 -26.41
C ILE A 77 -17.34 15.51 -25.42
N THR A 78 -18.08 16.60 -25.18
CA THR A 78 -17.71 17.61 -24.18
C THR A 78 -17.60 16.98 -22.79
N TYR A 79 -18.57 16.17 -22.39
CA TYR A 79 -18.51 15.44 -21.13
C TYR A 79 -17.28 14.54 -21.05
N MET A 80 -16.95 13.80 -22.11
CA MET A 80 -15.73 12.97 -22.14
C MET A 80 -14.45 13.80 -22.00
N LEU A 81 -14.38 14.97 -22.64
CA LEU A 81 -13.25 15.88 -22.52
C LEU A 81 -13.11 16.40 -21.09
N GLU A 82 -14.22 16.78 -20.45
CA GLU A 82 -14.24 17.17 -19.03
C GLU A 82 -13.78 16.02 -18.11
N GLN A 83 -14.19 14.78 -18.40
CA GLN A 83 -13.71 13.61 -17.65
C GLN A 83 -12.21 13.36 -17.84
N LEU A 84 -11.69 13.56 -19.05
CA LEU A 84 -10.26 13.46 -19.32
C LEU A 84 -9.46 14.53 -18.58
N ASP A 85 -9.98 15.76 -18.52
CA ASP A 85 -9.37 16.84 -17.73
C ASP A 85 -9.33 16.47 -16.24
N ASN A 86 -10.41 15.94 -15.67
CA ASN A 86 -10.45 15.46 -14.30
C ASN A 86 -9.42 14.32 -14.04
N ILE A 87 -9.27 13.39 -14.99
CA ILE A 87 -8.27 12.31 -14.90
C ILE A 87 -6.85 12.88 -14.97
N ILE A 88 -6.61 13.85 -15.84
CA ILE A 88 -5.32 14.52 -15.97
C ILE A 88 -4.99 15.29 -14.68
N GLU A 89 -5.96 15.96 -14.06
CA GLU A 89 -5.80 16.62 -12.77
C GLU A 89 -5.48 15.64 -11.63
N LEU A 90 -6.20 14.52 -11.58
CA LEU A 90 -5.91 13.44 -10.65
C LEU A 90 -4.49 12.88 -10.88
N TRP A 91 -4.11 12.66 -12.13
CA TRP A 91 -2.77 12.19 -12.49
C TRP A 91 -1.69 13.19 -12.10
N LYS A 92 -1.90 14.49 -12.35
CA LYS A 92 -0.98 15.56 -11.91
C LYS A 92 -0.83 15.60 -10.39
N THR A 93 -1.87 15.24 -9.66
CA THR A 93 -1.86 15.19 -8.19
C THR A 93 -1.15 13.94 -7.67
N VAL A 94 -1.42 12.78 -8.26
CA VAL A 94 -0.90 11.47 -7.81
C VAL A 94 0.51 11.20 -8.31
N SER A 95 0.87 11.66 -9.51
CA SER A 95 2.17 11.40 -10.14
C SER A 95 3.36 11.82 -9.26
N PRO A 96 3.41 13.04 -8.68
CA PRO A 96 4.48 13.43 -7.75
C PRO A 96 4.54 12.52 -6.51
N LEU A 97 3.38 12.14 -5.95
CA LEU A 97 3.34 11.24 -4.79
C LEU A 97 3.94 9.88 -5.14
N LEU A 98 3.60 9.31 -6.30
CA LEU A 98 4.16 8.04 -6.76
C LEU A 98 5.66 8.14 -7.05
N GLN A 99 6.13 9.23 -7.66
CA GLN A 99 7.55 9.44 -7.96
C GLN A 99 8.41 9.39 -6.69
N HIS A 100 7.90 9.82 -5.54
CA HIS A 100 8.61 9.73 -4.27
C HIS A 100 8.31 8.43 -3.50
N THR A 101 7.07 7.94 -3.54
CA THR A 101 6.65 6.78 -2.73
C THR A 101 7.14 5.46 -3.32
N VAL A 102 7.16 5.32 -4.65
CA VAL A 102 7.56 4.07 -5.32
C VAL A 102 9.04 3.76 -5.05
N PRO A 103 10.00 4.69 -5.21
CA PRO A 103 11.40 4.40 -4.86
C PRO A 103 11.59 4.04 -3.39
N LEU A 104 10.93 4.75 -2.46
CA LEU A 104 11.00 4.44 -1.03
C LEU A 104 10.42 3.05 -0.71
N ALA A 105 9.33 2.68 -1.38
CA ALA A 105 8.75 1.34 -1.25
C ALA A 105 9.71 0.27 -1.80
N ILE A 106 10.31 0.51 -2.97
CA ILE A 106 11.31 -0.39 -3.56
C ILE A 106 12.51 -0.53 -2.63
N GLU A 107 13.07 0.57 -2.13
CA GLU A 107 14.22 0.55 -1.20
C GLU A 107 13.88 -0.23 0.07
N LYS A 108 12.68 -0.02 0.64
CA LYS A 108 12.24 -0.74 1.84
C LYS A 108 12.04 -2.23 1.55
N LEU A 109 11.44 -2.59 0.42
CA LEU A 109 11.26 -3.98 0.01
C LEU A 109 12.60 -4.66 -0.28
N ASP A 110 13.54 -3.94 -0.92
CA ASP A 110 14.89 -4.43 -1.18
C ASP A 110 15.65 -4.65 0.13
N GLY A 111 15.55 -3.72 1.08
CA GLY A 111 16.10 -3.89 2.43
C GLY A 111 15.55 -5.12 3.15
N LEU A 112 14.25 -5.39 3.03
CA LEU A 112 13.63 -6.61 3.58
C LEU A 112 14.15 -7.88 2.88
N GLU A 113 14.34 -7.85 1.55
CA GLU A 113 14.88 -8.97 0.79
C GLU A 113 16.35 -9.25 1.14
N GLN A 114 17.19 -8.20 1.21
CA GLN A 114 18.60 -8.32 1.61
C GLN A 114 18.75 -8.88 3.03
N GLN A 115 17.86 -8.49 3.94
CA GLN A 115 17.79 -9.05 5.29
C GLN A 115 17.22 -10.48 5.33
N GLY A 116 16.80 -11.04 4.19
CA GLY A 116 16.27 -12.40 4.07
C GLY A 116 14.86 -12.56 4.66
N VAL A 117 14.13 -11.47 4.86
CA VAL A 117 12.79 -11.49 5.46
C VAL A 117 11.82 -12.29 4.60
N PHE A 118 11.76 -12.04 3.28
CA PHE A 118 10.83 -12.78 2.42
C PHE A 118 11.15 -14.27 2.36
N ARG A 119 12.44 -14.64 2.27
CA ARG A 119 12.88 -16.05 2.33
C ARG A 119 12.48 -16.73 3.64
N THR A 120 12.62 -16.03 4.77
CA THR A 120 12.22 -16.54 6.08
C THR A 120 10.71 -16.75 6.16
N TYR A 121 9.93 -15.79 5.67
CA TYR A 121 8.47 -15.90 5.60
C TYR A 121 8.01 -17.05 4.69
N GLN A 122 8.62 -17.22 3.52
CA GLN A 122 8.33 -18.36 2.63
C GLN A 122 8.62 -19.69 3.32
N THR A 123 9.77 -19.82 3.97
CA THR A 123 10.14 -21.02 4.73
C THR A 123 9.13 -21.31 5.85
N MET A 124 8.68 -20.28 6.57
CA MET A 124 7.63 -20.41 7.59
C MET A 124 6.30 -20.88 7.02
N LEU A 125 5.90 -20.41 5.84
CA LEU A 125 4.69 -20.89 5.16
C LEU A 125 4.81 -22.35 4.75
N GLU A 126 5.98 -22.78 4.27
CA GLU A 126 6.24 -24.20 3.96
C GLU A 126 6.19 -25.08 5.20
N VAL A 127 6.81 -24.64 6.31
CA VAL A 127 6.76 -25.33 7.60
C VAL A 127 5.31 -25.44 8.08
N ARG A 128 4.54 -24.36 8.00
CA ARG A 128 3.11 -24.36 8.34
C ARG A 128 2.33 -25.33 7.45
N GLY A 129 2.62 -25.37 6.16
CA GLY A 129 2.03 -26.32 5.22
C GLY A 129 2.34 -27.78 5.58
N LYS A 130 3.61 -28.08 5.90
CA LYS A 130 4.04 -29.42 6.35
C LYS A 130 3.40 -29.84 7.66
N ILE A 131 3.28 -28.92 8.62
CA ILE A 131 2.59 -29.18 9.89
C ILE A 131 1.12 -29.49 9.61
N ALA A 132 0.45 -28.68 8.79
CA ALA A 132 -0.96 -28.87 8.43
C ALA A 132 -1.23 -30.16 7.62
N SER A 133 -0.26 -30.65 6.85
CA SER A 133 -0.39 -31.91 6.10
C SER A 133 -0.08 -33.15 6.95
N THR A 134 0.68 -32.99 8.03
CA THR A 134 1.17 -34.12 8.86
C THR A 134 0.31 -34.31 10.10
N TYR A 135 -0.21 -33.22 10.67
CA TYR A 135 -0.97 -33.22 11.91
C TYR A 135 -2.38 -32.67 11.67
N GLY A 136 -3.36 -33.29 12.32
CA GLY A 136 -4.74 -32.83 12.32
C GLY A 136 -4.94 -31.55 13.15
N PRO A 137 -6.12 -30.93 13.04
CA PRO A 137 -6.43 -29.67 13.72
C PRO A 137 -6.27 -29.72 15.25
N GLU A 138 -6.64 -30.83 15.89
CA GLU A 138 -6.55 -30.95 17.35
C GLU A 138 -5.10 -31.11 17.82
N GLU A 139 -4.25 -31.80 17.05
CA GLU A 139 -2.83 -31.96 17.35
C GLU A 139 -2.10 -30.62 17.22
N ILE A 140 -2.41 -29.83 16.19
CA ILE A 140 -1.87 -28.48 16.00
C ILE A 140 -2.29 -27.57 17.16
N LYS A 141 -3.54 -27.67 17.62
CA LYS A 141 -4.05 -26.91 18.77
C LYS A 141 -3.29 -27.29 20.05
N ASN A 142 -3.13 -28.58 20.33
CA ASN A 142 -2.38 -29.07 21.49
C ASN A 142 -0.91 -28.63 21.45
N MET A 143 -0.28 -28.63 20.27
CA MET A 143 1.08 -28.08 20.08
C MET A 143 1.12 -26.57 20.38
N GLY A 144 0.11 -25.81 19.98
CA GLY A 144 -0.01 -24.39 20.30
C GLY A 144 -0.12 -24.14 21.80
N GLU A 145 -0.93 -24.91 22.52
CA GLU A 145 -1.06 -24.83 23.98
C GLU A 145 0.26 -25.17 24.69
N ALA A 146 0.94 -26.22 24.25
CA ALA A 146 2.26 -26.60 24.77
C ALA A 146 3.31 -25.49 24.51
N PHE A 147 3.27 -24.85 23.34
CA PHE A 147 4.17 -23.75 23.02
C PHE A 147 3.94 -22.53 23.93
N VAL A 148 2.68 -22.17 24.19
CA VAL A 148 2.33 -21.09 25.13
C VAL A 148 2.81 -21.41 26.55
N PHE A 149 2.64 -22.66 27.00
CA PHE A 149 3.16 -23.12 28.28
C PHE A 149 4.69 -22.94 28.38
N LEU A 150 5.44 -23.37 27.35
CA LEU A 150 6.89 -23.22 27.30
C LEU A 150 7.33 -21.75 27.33
N LEU A 151 6.64 -20.86 26.63
CA LEU A 151 6.89 -19.41 26.70
C LEU A 151 6.64 -18.86 28.11
N GLY A 152 5.59 -19.34 28.79
CA GLY A 152 5.33 -19.00 30.18
C GLY A 152 6.46 -19.44 31.12
N LEU A 153 7.06 -20.63 30.89
CA LEU A 153 8.23 -21.08 31.63
C LEU A 153 9.47 -20.22 31.36
N LEU A 154 9.72 -19.86 30.09
CA LEU A 154 10.83 -18.97 29.73
C LEU A 154 10.71 -17.61 30.42
N ASN A 155 9.50 -17.05 30.47
CA ASN A 155 9.24 -15.80 31.17
C ASN A 155 9.52 -15.93 32.68
N LYS A 156 9.08 -17.01 33.32
CA LYS A 156 9.35 -17.30 34.75
C LYS A 156 10.84 -17.52 35.03
N MET A 157 11.59 -18.12 34.11
CA MET A 157 13.04 -18.25 34.21
C MET A 157 13.76 -16.91 34.07
N GLY A 158 13.16 -15.95 33.36
CA GLY A 158 13.65 -14.57 33.28
C GLY A 158 13.40 -13.73 34.54
N GLU A 159 12.61 -14.22 35.50
CA GLU A 159 12.38 -13.51 36.77
C GLU A 159 13.68 -13.40 37.58
N PRO A 160 13.94 -12.26 38.24
CA PRO A 160 15.22 -12.00 38.94
C PRO A 160 15.61 -13.11 39.93
N HIS A 161 14.65 -13.61 40.70
CA HIS A 161 14.87 -14.66 41.68
C HIS A 161 15.24 -16.00 41.01
N THR A 162 14.57 -16.38 39.94
CA THR A 162 14.85 -17.65 39.22
C THR A 162 16.21 -17.61 38.55
N ARG A 163 16.57 -16.45 37.98
CA ARG A 163 17.89 -16.23 37.38
C ARG A 163 19.01 -16.37 38.39
N GLU A 164 18.87 -15.74 39.57
CA GLU A 164 19.86 -15.84 40.66
C GLU A 164 20.03 -17.29 41.14
N LEU A 165 18.94 -18.06 41.25
CA LEU A 165 19.03 -19.48 41.58
C LEU A 165 19.73 -20.31 40.51
N ILE A 166 19.46 -20.06 39.23
CA ILE A 166 20.09 -20.76 38.11
C ILE A 166 21.59 -20.43 38.06
N GLU A 167 21.97 -19.16 38.22
CA GLU A 167 23.37 -18.73 38.26
C GLU A 167 24.12 -19.38 39.43
N LYS A 168 23.57 -19.32 40.66
CA LYS A 168 24.18 -19.97 41.84
C LYS A 168 24.30 -21.48 41.69
N ALA A 169 23.29 -22.14 41.10
CA ALA A 169 23.36 -23.57 40.83
C ALA A 169 24.45 -23.88 39.78
N GLY A 170 24.54 -23.09 38.71
CA GLY A 170 25.56 -23.22 37.68
C GLY A 170 26.98 -23.06 38.24
N ASP A 171 27.21 -22.03 39.06
CA ASP A 171 28.49 -21.79 39.72
C ASP A 171 28.86 -22.95 40.66
N ALA A 172 27.89 -23.44 41.45
CA ALA A 172 28.11 -24.60 42.31
C ALA A 172 28.48 -25.86 41.52
N PHE A 173 27.90 -26.09 40.33
CA PHE A 173 28.28 -27.21 39.46
C PHE A 173 29.65 -27.02 38.80
N ALA A 174 30.04 -25.78 38.49
CA ALA A 174 31.36 -25.46 37.93
C ALA A 174 32.48 -25.61 38.96
N GLU A 175 32.21 -25.34 40.24
CA GLU A 175 33.14 -25.52 41.36
C GLU A 175 33.31 -26.99 41.78
N LEU A 176 32.39 -27.88 41.38
CA LEU A 176 32.48 -29.31 41.68
C LEU A 176 33.56 -29.99 40.82
N ASP A 177 34.77 -30.07 41.35
CA ASP A 177 35.83 -30.92 40.81
C ASP A 177 35.61 -32.39 41.22
N LEU A 178 34.77 -33.08 40.44
CA LEU A 178 34.44 -34.50 40.66
C LEU A 178 35.67 -35.43 40.55
N THR A 179 36.79 -34.95 40.00
CA THR A 179 38.02 -35.75 39.84
C THR A 179 38.90 -35.78 41.10
N LYS A 180 38.63 -34.92 42.09
CA LYS A 180 39.37 -34.83 43.37
C LYS A 180 38.57 -35.34 44.58
N THR A 181 37.56 -36.16 44.36
CA THR A 181 36.69 -36.63 45.45
C THR A 181 37.32 -37.80 46.21
N ASP A 182 37.97 -37.50 47.34
CA ASP A 182 38.48 -38.52 48.25
C ASP A 182 37.36 -39.29 48.96
N ARG A 183 37.58 -40.58 49.22
CA ARG A 183 36.65 -41.40 50.02
C ARG A 183 36.55 -40.84 51.44
N VAL A 184 35.40 -40.28 51.78
CA VAL A 184 35.13 -39.76 53.12
C VAL A 184 34.86 -40.92 54.08
N SER A 185 35.59 -41.01 55.19
CA SER A 185 35.35 -42.01 56.23
C SER A 185 34.04 -41.74 56.97
N VAL A 186 33.46 -42.75 57.64
CA VAL A 186 32.20 -42.60 58.40
C VAL A 186 32.27 -41.47 59.43
N PHE A 187 33.44 -41.27 60.05
CA PHE A 187 33.69 -40.16 60.97
C PHE A 187 33.90 -38.82 60.24
N GLY A 188 34.57 -38.84 59.09
CA GLY A 188 34.70 -37.67 58.21
C GLY A 188 33.33 -37.17 57.73
N LEU A 189 32.41 -38.07 57.40
CA LEU A 189 31.02 -37.76 57.04
C LEU A 189 30.29 -37.04 58.17
N ALA A 190 30.39 -37.55 59.40
CA ALA A 190 29.76 -36.91 60.57
C ALA A 190 30.35 -35.51 60.83
N LYS A 191 31.65 -35.32 60.63
CA LYS A 191 32.32 -34.02 60.75
C LYS A 191 31.91 -33.07 59.61
N SER A 192 31.85 -33.54 58.38
CA SER A 192 31.47 -32.75 57.20
C SER A 192 30.01 -32.31 57.26
N LEU A 193 29.10 -33.15 57.72
CA LEU A 193 27.69 -32.78 57.94
C LEU A 193 27.52 -31.73 59.05
N ASN A 194 28.50 -31.60 59.94
CA ASN A 194 28.48 -30.58 60.99
C ASN A 194 28.98 -29.20 60.51
N SER A 195 29.46 -29.08 59.27
CA SER A 195 29.90 -27.80 58.72
C SER A 195 28.73 -26.81 58.57
N PRO A 196 28.99 -25.49 58.65
CA PRO A 196 27.96 -24.47 58.47
C PRO A 196 27.22 -24.62 57.12
N GLU A 197 27.95 -24.91 56.05
CA GLU A 197 27.43 -25.05 54.68
C GLU A 197 26.53 -26.28 54.55
N ALA A 198 26.94 -27.42 55.10
CA ALA A 198 26.16 -28.66 55.09
C ALA A 198 24.85 -28.51 55.87
N LYS A 199 24.89 -27.84 57.03
CA LYS A 199 23.68 -27.54 57.81
C LYS A 199 22.75 -26.59 57.08
N GLN A 200 23.30 -25.59 56.41
CA GLN A 200 22.51 -24.64 55.63
C GLN A 200 21.84 -25.33 54.44
N GLY A 201 22.53 -26.22 53.73
CA GLY A 201 21.95 -27.05 52.67
C GLY A 201 20.82 -27.96 53.18
N LEU A 202 21.00 -28.60 54.34
CA LEU A 202 19.94 -29.40 54.97
C LEU A 202 18.72 -28.54 55.36
N GLY A 203 18.95 -27.31 55.84
CA GLY A 203 17.90 -26.34 56.13
C GLY A 203 17.07 -25.98 54.88
N VAL A 204 17.74 -25.69 53.77
CA VAL A 204 17.08 -25.41 52.48
C VAL A 204 16.26 -26.61 52.01
N MET A 205 16.79 -27.83 52.11
CA MET A 205 16.05 -29.06 51.73
C MET A 205 14.80 -29.27 52.58
N LEU A 206 14.87 -28.99 53.89
CA LEU A 206 13.70 -29.05 54.78
C LEU A 206 12.65 -28.00 54.42
N GLU A 207 13.07 -26.80 54.04
CA GLU A 207 12.16 -25.71 53.63
C GLU A 207 11.50 -26.00 52.28
N LEU A 208 12.24 -26.55 51.32
CA LEU A 208 11.71 -27.07 50.05
C LEU A 208 10.69 -28.17 50.31
N THR A 209 11.00 -29.13 51.18
CA THR A 209 10.08 -30.22 51.54
C THR A 209 8.79 -29.70 52.16
N LYS A 210 8.89 -28.74 53.09
CA LYS A 210 7.72 -28.08 53.69
C LYS A 210 6.89 -27.31 52.65
N THR A 211 7.53 -26.69 51.67
CA THR A 211 6.86 -25.92 50.63
C THR A 211 6.13 -26.85 49.66
N LEU A 212 6.77 -27.93 49.22
CA LEU A 212 6.14 -28.97 48.40
C LEU A 212 4.95 -29.62 49.12
N GLY A 213 5.07 -29.89 50.41
CA GLY A 213 3.97 -30.41 51.22
C GLY A 213 2.81 -29.44 51.45
N LYS A 214 2.95 -28.15 51.14
CA LYS A 214 1.85 -27.16 51.13
C LYS A 214 1.16 -27.06 49.76
N LEU A 215 1.79 -27.57 48.72
CA LEU A 215 1.28 -27.55 47.34
C LEU A 215 0.51 -28.83 46.98
N SER A 216 0.64 -29.89 47.78
CA SER A 216 -0.15 -31.13 47.74
C SER A 216 -1.45 -31.00 48.52
#